data_AF-A0A966PN78-F1
#
_entry.id   AF-A0A966PN78-F1
#
_cell.length_a   1.000
_cell.length_b   1.000
_cell.length_c   1.000
_cell.angle_alpha   90.00
_cell.angle_beta   90.00
_cell.angle_gamma   90.00
#
_symmetry.space_group_name_H-M   'P 1'
#
loop_
_entity.id
_entity.type
_entity.pdbx_description
1 polymer ?
#
loop_
_entity_poly.entity_id
_entity_poly.type
_entity_poly.pdbx_seq_one_letter_code
_entity_poly.pdbx_strand_id
1 'polypeptide(L)'
;PLLQHPVIDRLRDDGCAPSTPTGITNADLRRLAKLGVLFERDGEWFHVDALTKAQNTARELLTSHPAGFTLSQFRDALGITRKHAVPLATELDARGITRRRDDVRIAGPRL
;
A
#
# COMPACT_ATOMS: atom_id res chain seq x y z
N PRO A 1 -20.07 -9.66 -13.67
CA PRO A 1 -19.64 -8.24 -13.81
C PRO A 1 -18.23 -8.05 -13.23
N LEU A 2 -17.42 -7.11 -13.75
CA LEU A 2 -16.00 -6.97 -13.32
C LEU A 2 -15.84 -6.67 -11.82
N LEU A 3 -16.76 -5.89 -11.22
CA LEU A 3 -16.76 -5.57 -9.79
C LEU A 3 -17.09 -6.75 -8.86
N GLN A 4 -17.51 -7.89 -9.41
CA GLN A 4 -17.78 -9.13 -8.65
C GLN A 4 -16.68 -10.17 -8.90
N HIS A 5 -15.55 -9.77 -9.50
CA HIS A 5 -14.48 -10.71 -9.82
C HIS A 5 -13.75 -11.12 -8.52
N PRO A 6 -13.49 -12.43 -8.30
CA PRO A 6 -12.93 -12.95 -7.03
C PRO A 6 -11.52 -12.45 -6.70
N VAL A 7 -10.82 -11.86 -7.67
CA VAL A 7 -9.51 -11.23 -7.42
C VAL A 7 -9.59 -10.07 -6.44
N ILE A 8 -10.73 -9.37 -6.40
CA ILE A 8 -10.93 -8.22 -5.51
C ILE A 8 -10.87 -8.68 -4.06
N ASP A 9 -11.63 -9.73 -3.73
CA ASP A 9 -11.69 -10.27 -2.38
C ASP A 9 -10.35 -10.92 -2.00
N ARG A 10 -9.71 -11.66 -2.91
CA ARG A 10 -8.37 -12.22 -2.68
C ARG A 10 -7.33 -11.14 -2.32
N LEU A 11 -7.26 -10.07 -3.12
CA LEU A 11 -6.31 -8.98 -2.85
C LEU A 11 -6.67 -8.18 -1.60
N ARG A 12 -7.95 -8.15 -1.21
CA ARG A 12 -8.37 -7.58 0.08
C ARG A 12 -7.85 -8.43 1.23
N ASP A 13 -8.02 -9.74 1.15
CA ASP A 13 -7.60 -10.69 2.19
C ASP A 13 -6.07 -10.78 2.32
N ASP A 14 -5.34 -10.69 1.21
CA ASP A 14 -3.87 -10.64 1.22
C ASP A 14 -3.32 -9.34 1.88
N GLY A 15 -4.12 -8.28 1.91
CA GLY A 15 -3.80 -7.00 2.55
C GLY A 15 -2.51 -6.36 2.01
N CYS A 16 -1.52 -6.16 2.89
CA CYS A 16 -0.27 -5.48 2.55
C CYS A 16 0.78 -6.39 1.88
N ALA A 17 0.49 -7.68 1.69
CA ALA A 17 1.38 -8.63 1.03
C ALA A 17 0.63 -9.39 -0.08
N PRO A 18 0.16 -8.69 -1.14
CA PRO A 18 -0.65 -9.28 -2.19
C PRO A 18 0.07 -10.41 -2.92
N SER A 19 -0.68 -11.47 -3.18
CA SER A 19 -0.31 -12.48 -4.17
C SER A 19 -0.46 -11.89 -5.59
N THR A 20 0.31 -12.42 -6.54
CA THR A 20 0.18 -12.01 -7.95
C THR A 20 -1.24 -12.30 -8.44
N PRO A 21 -1.97 -11.31 -9.00
CA PRO A 21 -3.29 -11.53 -9.56
C PRO A 21 -3.27 -12.57 -10.68
N THR A 22 -4.12 -13.58 -10.58
CA THR A 22 -4.28 -14.64 -11.60
C THR A 22 -5.73 -14.73 -12.07
N GLY A 23 -5.93 -15.21 -13.30
CA GLY A 23 -7.27 -15.37 -13.88
C GLY A 23 -7.96 -14.07 -14.29
N ILE A 24 -7.23 -12.96 -14.35
CA ILE A 24 -7.73 -11.65 -14.79
C ILE A 24 -6.73 -10.99 -15.74
N THR A 25 -7.22 -10.21 -16.71
CA THR A 25 -6.35 -9.49 -17.65
C THR A 25 -5.79 -8.21 -17.03
N ASN A 26 -4.63 -7.74 -17.52
CA ASN A 26 -4.09 -6.43 -17.12
C ASN A 26 -5.05 -5.26 -17.46
N ALA A 27 -5.82 -5.39 -18.54
CA ALA A 27 -6.81 -4.38 -18.91
C ALA A 27 -7.92 -4.27 -17.86
N ASP A 28 -8.38 -5.41 -17.34
CA ASP A 28 -9.41 -5.47 -16.30
C ASP A 28 -8.88 -5.02 -14.94
N LEU A 29 -7.64 -5.36 -14.58
CA LEU A 29 -6.98 -4.83 -13.38
C LEU A 29 -6.92 -3.29 -13.41
N ARG A 30 -6.50 -2.71 -14.55
CA ARG A 30 -6.49 -1.24 -14.74
C ARG A 30 -7.89 -0.64 -14.67
N ARG A 31 -8.91 -1.33 -15.18
CA ARG A 31 -10.31 -0.91 -15.04
C ARG A 31 -10.75 -0.91 -13.58
N LEU A 32 -10.41 -1.94 -12.80
CA LEU A 32 -10.68 -1.99 -11.36
C LEU A 32 -9.96 -0.88 -10.58
N ALA A 33 -8.72 -0.54 -10.97
CA ALA A 33 -8.04 0.61 -10.39
C ALA A 33 -8.69 1.95 -10.75
N LYS A 34 -9.14 2.12 -11.99
CA LYS A 34 -9.91 3.32 -12.40
C LYS A 34 -11.22 3.46 -11.62
N LEU A 35 -11.81 2.33 -11.21
CA LEU A 35 -13.01 2.28 -10.36
C LEU A 35 -12.70 2.47 -8.87
N GLY A 36 -11.44 2.61 -8.48
CA GLY A 36 -11.03 2.88 -7.09
C GLY A 36 -11.06 1.66 -6.17
N VAL A 37 -11.11 0.45 -6.71
CA VAL A 37 -11.15 -0.80 -5.91
C VAL A 37 -9.74 -1.35 -5.67
N LEU A 38 -8.89 -1.25 -6.69
CA LEU A 38 -7.49 -1.66 -6.62
C LEU A 38 -6.58 -0.45 -6.86
N PHE A 39 -5.29 -0.59 -6.57
CA PHE A 39 -4.27 0.29 -7.11
C PHE A 39 -3.03 -0.54 -7.47
N GLU A 40 -2.23 -0.02 -8.38
CA GLU A 40 -0.97 -0.61 -8.80
C GLU A 40 0.17 0.33 -8.43
N ARG A 41 1.25 -0.26 -7.94
CA ARG A 41 2.50 0.46 -7.70
C ARG A 41 3.68 -0.51 -7.83
N ASP A 42 4.68 -0.11 -8.60
CA ASP A 42 5.93 -0.85 -8.81
C ASP A 42 5.73 -2.33 -9.25
N GLY A 43 4.68 -2.59 -10.04
CA GLY A 43 4.32 -3.92 -10.55
C GLY A 43 3.41 -4.74 -9.63
N GLU A 44 3.13 -4.25 -8.43
CA GLU A 44 2.30 -4.93 -7.43
C GLU A 44 0.88 -4.34 -7.40
N TRP A 45 -0.10 -5.23 -7.32
CA TRP A 45 -1.52 -4.86 -7.25
C TRP A 45 -2.05 -5.08 -5.85
N PHE A 46 -2.69 -4.05 -5.29
CA PHE A 46 -3.24 -4.08 -3.94
C PHE A 46 -4.72 -3.74 -3.99
N HIS A 47 -5.49 -4.28 -3.05
CA HIS A 47 -6.78 -3.71 -2.71
C HIS A 47 -6.58 -2.40 -1.95
N VAL A 48 -7.46 -1.41 -2.15
CA VAL A 48 -7.35 -0.09 -1.51
C VAL A 48 -7.30 -0.13 0.02
N ASP A 49 -7.93 -1.13 0.64
CA ASP A 49 -7.93 -1.33 2.11
C ASP A 49 -6.52 -1.54 2.69
N ALA A 50 -5.57 -2.03 1.88
CA ALA A 50 -4.17 -2.15 2.30
C ALA A 50 -3.58 -0.79 2.73
N LEU A 51 -4.10 0.30 2.18
CA LEU A 51 -3.65 1.65 2.51
C LEU A 51 -4.11 2.11 3.89
N THR A 52 -5.27 1.66 4.35
CA THR A 52 -5.73 1.96 5.71
C THR A 52 -4.80 1.34 6.74
N LYS A 53 -4.42 0.06 6.55
CA LYS A 53 -3.45 -0.62 7.42
C LYS A 53 -2.06 0.04 7.34
N ALA A 54 -1.60 0.36 6.13
CA ALA A 54 -0.34 1.05 5.90
C ALA A 54 -0.30 2.44 6.58
N GLN A 55 -1.36 3.24 6.45
CA GLN A 55 -1.47 4.55 7.08
C GLN A 55 -1.49 4.46 8.61
N ASN A 56 -2.26 3.52 9.18
CA ASN A 56 -2.29 3.33 10.63
C ASN A 56 -0.92 2.94 11.17
N THR A 57 -0.23 2.03 10.47
CA THR A 57 1.14 1.64 10.84
C THR A 57 2.11 2.82 10.76
N ALA A 58 2.03 3.65 9.71
CA ALA A 58 2.84 4.85 9.60
C ALA A 58 2.56 5.84 10.74
N ARG A 59 1.29 6.00 11.15
CA ARG A 59 0.90 6.86 12.27
C ARG A 59 1.49 6.36 13.59
N GLU A 60 1.38 5.07 13.88
CA GLU A 60 1.95 4.44 15.08
C GLU A 60 3.48 4.57 15.13
N LEU A 61 4.14 4.35 14.00
CA LEU A 61 5.58 4.53 13.88
C LEU A 61 6.01 5.97 14.14
N LEU A 62 5.24 6.96 13.65
CA LEU A 62 5.53 8.38 13.87
C LEU A 62 5.23 8.83 15.29
N THR A 63 4.27 8.20 15.99
CA THR A 63 4.08 8.41 17.43
C THR A 63 5.31 7.95 18.22
N SER A 64 5.89 6.80 17.85
CA SER A 64 7.05 6.23 18.53
C SER A 64 8.38 6.87 18.07
N HIS A 65 8.43 7.38 16.85
CA HIS A 65 9.61 7.99 16.21
C HIS A 65 9.24 9.35 15.59
N PRO A 66 9.10 10.42 16.39
CA PRO A 66 8.64 11.73 15.89
C PRO A 66 9.54 12.36 14.81
N ALA A 67 10.82 11.97 14.75
CA ALA A 67 11.76 12.43 13.73
C ALA A 67 11.54 11.78 12.34
N GLY A 68 10.75 10.71 12.28
CA GLY A 68 10.48 9.90 11.09
C GLY A 68 10.85 8.43 11.28
N PHE A 69 10.33 7.57 10.41
CA PHE A 69 10.65 6.14 10.37
C PHE A 69 11.33 5.74 9.07
N THR A 70 12.22 4.75 9.11
CA THR A 70 12.87 4.20 7.91
C THR A 70 11.96 3.21 7.19
N LEU A 71 12.26 2.94 5.92
CA LEU A 71 11.56 1.89 5.18
C LEU A 71 11.68 0.50 5.83
N SER A 72 12.80 0.19 6.52
CA SER A 72 12.95 -1.07 7.23
C SER A 72 11.98 -1.16 8.41
N GLN A 73 11.86 -0.10 9.22
CA GLN A 73 10.89 -0.06 10.32
C GLN A 73 9.46 -0.22 9.82
N PHE A 74 9.10 0.43 8.70
CA PHE A 74 7.78 0.29 8.10
C PHE A 74 7.48 -1.13 7.63
N ARG A 75 8.44 -1.75 6.94
CA ARG A 75 8.36 -3.13 6.50
C ARG A 75 8.18 -4.08 7.69
N ASP A 76 9.01 -3.91 8.71
CA ASP A 76 9.05 -4.80 9.87
C ASP A 76 7.75 -4.67 10.69
N ALA A 77 7.22 -3.46 10.86
CA ALA A 77 5.95 -3.20 11.52
C ALA A 77 4.75 -3.82 10.76
N LEU A 78 4.78 -3.82 9.42
CA LEU A 78 3.75 -4.47 8.61
C LEU A 78 3.91 -6.00 8.53
N GLY A 79 5.07 -6.55 8.93
CA GLY A 79 5.37 -7.98 8.79
C GLY A 79 5.48 -8.45 7.34
N ILE A 80 5.88 -7.56 6.42
CA ILE A 80 5.93 -7.84 4.98
C ILE A 80 7.36 -7.80 4.44
N THR A 81 7.55 -8.16 3.18
CA THR A 81 8.86 -8.04 2.53
C THR A 81 9.06 -6.64 1.93
N ARG A 82 10.32 -6.30 1.59
CA ARG A 82 10.64 -5.03 0.91
C ARG A 82 9.88 -4.88 -0.41
N LYS A 83 9.61 -6.00 -1.10
CA LYS A 83 8.87 -6.06 -2.36
C LYS A 83 7.51 -5.35 -2.25
N HIS A 84 6.82 -5.49 -1.11
CA HIS A 84 5.50 -4.87 -0.91
C HIS A 84 5.59 -3.56 -0.10
N ALA A 85 6.55 -3.45 0.81
CA ALA A 85 6.72 -2.24 1.63
C ALA A 85 7.09 -1.00 0.81
N VAL A 86 7.94 -1.16 -0.22
CA VAL A 86 8.33 -0.07 -1.11
C VAL A 86 7.11 0.53 -1.83
N PRO A 87 6.30 -0.26 -2.56
CA PRO A 87 5.10 0.27 -3.22
C PRO A 87 4.13 0.96 -2.26
N LEU A 88 3.85 0.35 -1.10
CA LEU A 88 2.94 0.94 -0.11
C LEU A 88 3.45 2.29 0.40
N ALA A 89 4.73 2.35 0.78
CA ALA A 89 5.32 3.60 1.28
C ALA A 89 5.35 4.69 0.20
N THR A 90 5.64 4.33 -1.06
CA THR A 90 5.57 5.23 -2.21
C THR A 90 4.14 5.73 -2.47
N GLU A 91 3.14 4.86 -2.31
CA GLU A 91 1.72 5.23 -2.45
C GLU A 91 1.26 6.18 -1.34
N LEU A 92 1.68 5.94 -0.09
CA LEU A 92 1.43 6.87 1.02
C LEU A 92 2.06 8.24 0.77
N ASP A 93 3.29 8.27 0.24
CA ASP A 93 3.97 9.51 -0.14
C ASP A 93 3.21 10.25 -1.25
N ALA A 94 2.80 9.54 -2.30
CA ALA A 94 2.05 10.10 -3.43
C ALA A 94 0.69 10.68 -3.00
N ARG A 95 0.06 10.09 -1.97
CA ARG A 95 -1.21 10.59 -1.41
C ARG A 95 -1.02 11.73 -0.41
N GLY A 96 0.22 12.07 -0.06
CA GLY A 96 0.54 13.09 0.94
C GLY A 96 0.27 12.65 2.38
N ILE A 97 0.18 11.34 2.63
CA ILE A 97 0.03 10.75 3.97
C ILE A 97 1.39 10.74 4.66
N THR A 98 2.44 10.38 3.94
CA THR A 98 3.82 10.49 4.41
C THR A 98 4.62 11.40 3.47
N ARG A 99 5.82 11.79 3.88
CA ARG A 99 6.80 12.44 3.01
C ARG A 99 8.17 11.86 3.28
N ARG A 100 8.85 11.40 2.22
CA ARG A 100 10.24 10.99 2.32
C ARG A 100 11.16 12.20 2.55
N ARG A 101 12.01 12.11 3.56
CA ARG A 101 13.11 13.03 3.88
C ARG A 101 14.35 12.18 4.12
N ASP A 102 15.26 12.19 3.13
CA ASP A 102 16.45 11.35 3.13
C ASP A 102 16.10 9.84 3.28
N ASP A 103 16.53 9.22 4.37
CA ASP A 103 16.33 7.80 4.68
C ASP A 103 15.05 7.51 5.48
N VAL A 104 14.36 8.55 5.94
CA VAL A 104 13.14 8.43 6.74
C VAL A 104 11.91 8.97 6.02
N ARG A 105 10.75 8.60 6.53
CA ARG A 105 9.45 9.19 6.21
C ARG A 105 8.91 9.90 7.43
N ILE A 106 8.44 11.13 7.21
CA ILE A 106 7.78 11.96 8.20
C ILE A 106 6.28 12.08 7.87
N ALA A 107 5.50 12.65 8.80
CA ALA A 107 4.10 12.96 8.56
C ALA A 107 3.94 13.87 7.34
N GLY A 108 3.05 13.48 6.43
CA GLY A 108 2.59 14.31 5.33
C GLY A 108 1.40 15.19 5.74
N PRO A 109 0.98 16.13 4.87
CA PRO A 109 -0.14 17.03 5.16
C PRO A 109 -1.50 16.35 5.33
N ARG A 110 -1.64 15.06 5.00
CA ARG A 110 -2.90 14.30 5.06
C ARG A 110 -2.84 13.09 6.00
N LEU A 111 -1.82 13.01 6.87
CA LEU A 111 -1.70 11.90 7.81
C LEU A 111 -2.85 11.84 8.81
#